data_AF-A0A533T5I2-F1
#
_entry.id   AF-A0A533T5I2-F1
#
_cell.length_a   1.000
_cell.length_b   1.000
_cell.length_c   1.000
_cell.angle_alpha   90.00
_cell.angle_beta   90.00
_cell.angle_gamma   90.00
#
_symmetry.space_group_name_H-M   'P 1'
#
loop_
_entity.id
_entity.type
_entity.pdbx_description
1 polymer ?
#
loop_
_entity_poly.entity_id
_entity_poly.type
_entity_poly.pdbx_seq_one_letter_code
_entity_poly.pdbx_strand_id
1 'polypeptide(L)'
;MPETFHNHLDESIKLELNLAKLYSFFHDSFSEDEDFWWELAMEEQGHASLLQQEKKQPHPAEFFPENLLSKDLQSLIDTNTRITELMSQYATNLPSRNGALQIALDLEMAAGESHFQQFLDSPTNSLSANIFKQLNQEDSDHAERIRNYMQKNT
;
A
#
# COMPACT_ATOMS: atom_id res chain seq x y z
N MET A 1 12.93 -3.03 20.73
CA MET A 1 12.51 -3.06 19.32
C MET A 1 13.37 -2.06 18.57
N PRO A 2 14.04 -2.46 17.47
CA PRO A 2 14.86 -1.54 16.69
C PRO A 2 13.98 -0.39 16.16
N GLU A 3 14.48 0.85 16.28
CA GLU A 3 13.80 2.07 15.81
C GLU A 3 13.37 1.96 14.34
N THR A 4 14.21 1.32 13.52
CA THR A 4 13.96 1.07 12.10
C THR A 4 12.66 0.31 11.86
N PHE A 5 12.35 -0.74 12.63
CA PHE A 5 11.12 -1.53 12.44
C PHE A 5 9.86 -0.70 12.70
N HIS A 6 9.88 0.15 13.74
CA HIS A 6 8.75 1.02 14.02
C HIS A 6 8.55 2.04 12.89
N ASN A 7 9.63 2.60 12.35
CA ASN A 7 9.54 3.51 11.21
C ASN A 7 8.97 2.83 9.97
N HIS A 8 9.31 1.57 9.71
CA HIS A 8 8.69 0.79 8.65
C HIS A 8 7.22 0.61 8.84
N LEU A 9 6.82 0.12 10.00
CA LEU A 9 5.42 -0.13 10.29
C LEU A 9 4.61 1.16 10.17
N ASP A 10 5.19 2.29 10.57
CA ASP A 10 4.56 3.61 10.47
C ASP A 10 4.43 4.08 9.02
N GLU A 11 5.45 3.92 8.20
CA GLU A 11 5.37 4.28 6.78
C GLU A 11 4.50 3.30 5.97
N SER A 12 4.44 2.01 6.32
CA SER A 12 3.49 1.05 5.75
C SER A 12 2.05 1.41 6.12
N ILE A 13 1.74 1.67 7.39
CA ILE A 13 0.40 2.15 7.81
C ILE A 13 0.00 3.41 7.04
N LYS A 14 0.95 4.32 6.85
CA LYS A 14 0.74 5.57 6.13
C LYS A 14 0.51 5.34 4.63
N LEU A 15 1.19 4.35 4.03
CA LEU A 15 0.96 3.93 2.64
C LEU A 15 -0.49 3.49 2.44
N GLU A 16 -0.96 2.54 3.25
CA GLU A 16 -2.33 2.00 3.11
C GLU A 16 -3.37 3.11 3.30
N LEU A 17 -3.19 3.97 4.31
CA LEU A 17 -4.10 5.10 4.54
C LEU A 17 -4.08 6.13 3.39
N ASN A 18 -2.93 6.35 2.76
CA ASN A 18 -2.81 7.26 1.63
C ASN A 18 -3.45 6.67 0.37
N LEU A 19 -3.28 5.37 0.11
CA LEU A 19 -3.96 4.65 -0.98
C LEU A 19 -5.47 4.67 -0.77
N ALA A 20 -5.95 4.30 0.42
CA ALA A 20 -7.37 4.37 0.77
C ALA A 20 -7.96 5.76 0.51
N LYS A 21 -7.23 6.81 0.88
CA LYS A 21 -7.66 8.19 0.68
C LYS A 21 -7.66 8.59 -0.80
N LEU A 22 -6.66 8.15 -1.57
CA LEU A 22 -6.60 8.36 -3.01
C LEU A 22 -7.76 7.67 -3.73
N TYR A 23 -8.05 6.42 -3.38
CA TYR A 23 -9.15 5.65 -3.96
C TYR A 23 -10.52 6.20 -3.57
N SER A 24 -10.69 6.66 -2.33
CA SER A 24 -11.89 7.40 -1.93
C SER A 24 -12.08 8.68 -2.77
N PHE A 25 -11.00 9.40 -3.06
CA PHE A 25 -11.06 10.57 -3.93
C PHE A 25 -11.43 10.22 -5.37
N PHE A 26 -10.92 9.10 -5.90
CA PHE A 26 -11.32 8.61 -7.23
C PHE A 26 -12.77 8.13 -7.28
N HIS A 27 -13.25 7.45 -6.23
CA HIS A 27 -14.66 7.11 -6.05
C HIS A 27 -15.55 8.35 -6.18
N ASP A 28 -15.23 9.42 -5.44
CA ASP A 28 -16.00 10.68 -5.50
C ASP A 28 -15.91 11.39 -6.86
N SER A 29 -14.84 11.14 -7.63
CA SER A 29 -14.54 11.87 -8.87
C SER A 29 -15.01 11.16 -10.14
N PHE A 30 -15.14 9.83 -10.11
CA PHE A 30 -15.43 8.99 -11.27
C PHE A 30 -16.62 8.07 -10.99
N SER A 31 -17.84 8.59 -11.13
CA SER A 31 -19.09 7.87 -10.85
C SER A 31 -19.26 6.58 -11.67
N GLU A 32 -18.62 6.48 -12.83
CA GLU A 32 -18.66 5.27 -13.68
C GLU A 32 -17.90 4.08 -13.06
N ASP A 33 -16.96 4.36 -12.16
CA ASP A 33 -16.07 3.39 -11.52
C ASP A 33 -16.25 3.38 -9.99
N GLU A 34 -17.36 3.95 -9.49
CA GLU A 34 -17.53 4.24 -8.06
C GLU A 34 -17.36 2.99 -7.18
N ASP A 35 -18.00 1.88 -7.54
CA ASP A 35 -17.92 0.62 -6.80
C ASP A 35 -16.49 0.06 -6.79
N PHE A 36 -15.80 0.15 -7.92
CA PHE A 36 -14.44 -0.35 -8.08
C PHE A 36 -13.46 0.38 -7.15
N TRP A 37 -13.54 1.72 -7.13
CA TRP A 37 -12.70 2.53 -6.26
C TRP A 37 -13.06 2.39 -4.79
N TRP A 38 -14.34 2.21 -4.48
CA TRP A 38 -14.80 1.98 -3.12
C TRP A 38 -14.27 0.66 -2.55
N GLU A 39 -14.32 -0.43 -3.33
CA GLU A 39 -13.77 -1.73 -2.92
C GLU A 39 -12.29 -1.62 -2.55
N LEU A 40 -11.46 -1.06 -3.44
CA LEU A 40 -10.04 -0.82 -3.18
C LEU A 40 -9.83 0.04 -1.92
N ALA A 41 -10.58 1.14 -1.78
CA ALA A 41 -10.45 2.01 -0.61
C ALA A 41 -10.75 1.28 0.72
N MET A 42 -11.72 0.37 0.73
CA MET A 42 -12.08 -0.40 1.93
C MET A 42 -11.04 -1.45 2.28
N GLU A 43 -10.47 -2.13 1.27
CA GLU A 43 -9.39 -3.10 1.47
C GLU A 43 -8.17 -2.42 2.09
N GLU A 44 -7.75 -1.27 1.56
CA GLU A 44 -6.61 -0.51 2.12
C GLU A 44 -6.85 0.01 3.54
N GLN A 45 -8.09 0.41 3.87
CA GLN A 45 -8.43 0.72 5.27
C GLN A 45 -8.32 -0.51 6.18
N GLY A 46 -8.64 -1.69 5.66
CA GLY A 46 -8.45 -2.98 6.33
C GLY A 46 -6.97 -3.26 6.60
N HIS A 47 -6.11 -3.08 5.58
CA HIS A 47 -4.66 -3.24 5.68
C HIS A 47 -4.07 -2.31 6.75
N ALA A 48 -4.42 -1.02 6.70
CA ALA A 48 -4.00 -0.05 7.70
C ALA A 48 -4.39 -0.49 9.12
N SER A 49 -5.61 -0.99 9.29
CA SER A 49 -6.13 -1.44 10.59
C SER A 49 -5.38 -2.66 11.13
N LEU A 50 -5.04 -3.61 10.24
CA LEU A 50 -4.26 -4.80 10.56
C LEU A 50 -2.85 -4.41 11.04
N LEU A 51 -2.15 -3.54 10.31
CA LEU A 51 -0.82 -3.05 10.69
C LEU A 51 -0.83 -2.24 11.99
N GLN A 52 -1.85 -1.41 12.20
CA GLN A 52 -2.03 -0.69 13.47
C GLN A 52 -2.27 -1.61 14.66
N GLN A 53 -2.95 -2.74 14.45
CA GLN A 53 -3.11 -3.76 15.47
C GLN A 53 -1.78 -4.45 15.77
N GLU A 54 -1.01 -4.78 14.74
CA GLU A 54 0.32 -5.39 14.90
C GLU A 54 1.26 -4.47 15.67
N LYS A 55 1.26 -3.16 15.36
CA LYS A 55 2.07 -2.16 16.07
C LYS A 55 1.87 -2.16 17.60
N LYS A 56 0.69 -2.55 18.07
CA LYS A 56 0.34 -2.61 19.50
C LYS A 56 0.81 -3.88 20.18
N GLN A 57 1.20 -4.92 19.45
CA GLN A 57 1.65 -6.18 20.03
C GLN A 57 3.10 -6.08 20.52
N PRO A 58 3.46 -6.77 21.62
CA PRO A 58 4.86 -6.86 22.04
C PRO A 58 5.65 -7.72 21.05
N HIS A 59 6.82 -7.25 20.63
CA HIS A 59 7.67 -7.94 19.65
C HIS A 59 9.04 -8.26 20.27
N PRO A 60 9.58 -9.48 20.08
CA PRO A 60 10.93 -9.83 20.51
C PRO A 60 11.99 -9.02 19.75
N ALA A 61 13.08 -8.63 20.43
CA ALA A 61 14.12 -7.76 19.85
C ALA A 61 14.94 -8.40 18.71
N GLU A 62 15.02 -9.73 18.64
CA GLU A 62 15.87 -10.48 17.69
C GLU A 62 15.17 -10.80 16.36
N PHE A 63 13.97 -10.27 16.13
CA PHE A 63 13.09 -10.78 15.09
C PHE A 63 13.41 -10.26 13.67
N PHE A 64 14.15 -9.15 13.55
CA PHE A 64 14.30 -8.43 12.28
C PHE A 64 15.76 -8.01 12.01
N PRO A 65 16.38 -8.44 10.91
CA PRO A 65 17.70 -7.96 10.51
C PRO A 65 17.62 -6.50 10.03
N GLU A 66 18.33 -5.59 10.70
CA GLU A 66 18.28 -4.13 10.43
C GLU A 66 18.62 -3.73 8.99
N ASN A 67 19.48 -4.50 8.32
CA ASN A 67 19.92 -4.26 6.95
C ASN A 67 18.84 -4.55 5.90
N LEU A 68 17.90 -5.46 6.17
CA LEU A 68 16.78 -5.77 5.26
C LEU A 68 15.76 -4.63 5.28
N LEU A 69 15.55 -4.03 6.46
CA LEU A 69 14.63 -2.93 6.67
C LEU A 69 15.07 -1.66 5.89
N SER A 70 16.31 -1.19 6.08
CA SER A 70 16.73 0.15 5.61
C SER A 70 16.43 0.54 4.15
N LYS A 71 16.47 -0.39 3.18
CA LYS A 71 16.21 -0.08 1.76
C LYS A 71 14.72 0.07 1.46
N ASP A 72 13.90 -0.77 2.09
CA ASP A 72 12.46 -0.77 1.88
C ASP A 72 11.83 0.48 2.53
N LEU A 73 12.47 1.08 3.55
CA LEU A 73 11.95 2.25 4.24
C LEU A 73 11.90 3.49 3.34
N GLN A 74 12.99 3.74 2.61
CA GLN A 74 13.04 4.91 1.73
C GLN A 74 12.03 4.78 0.59
N SER A 75 11.85 3.57 0.05
CA SER A 75 10.84 3.30 -0.97
C SER A 75 9.43 3.62 -0.46
N LEU A 76 9.09 3.20 0.77
CA LEU A 76 7.81 3.53 1.40
C LEU A 76 7.62 5.05 1.57
N ILE A 77 8.66 5.75 2.05
CA ILE A 77 8.63 7.21 2.21
C ILE A 77 8.43 7.91 0.87
N ASP A 78 9.13 7.48 -0.17
CA ASP A 78 9.06 8.07 -1.51
C ASP A 78 7.67 7.85 -2.13
N THR A 79 7.10 6.65 -1.99
CA THR A 79 5.73 6.35 -2.46
C THR A 79 4.69 7.17 -1.69
N ASN A 80 4.81 7.29 -0.36
CA ASN A 80 3.94 8.13 0.46
C ASN A 80 3.99 9.61 0.04
N THR A 81 5.19 10.11 -0.22
CA THR A 81 5.41 11.47 -0.73
C THR A 81 4.72 11.64 -2.07
N ARG A 82 4.92 10.70 -3.00
CA ARG A 82 4.31 10.72 -4.33
C ARG A 82 2.79 10.76 -4.26
N ILE A 83 2.15 9.92 -3.42
CA ILE A 83 0.68 9.92 -3.28
C ILE A 83 0.19 11.27 -2.77
N THR A 84 0.86 11.81 -1.74
CA THR A 84 0.49 13.12 -1.16
C THR A 84 0.60 14.25 -2.19
N GLU A 85 1.65 14.25 -3.01
CA GLU A 85 1.84 15.22 -4.09
C GLU A 85 0.77 15.09 -5.18
N LEU A 86 0.47 13.86 -5.61
CA LEU A 86 -0.60 13.59 -6.58
C LEU A 86 -1.95 14.10 -6.07
N MET A 87 -2.29 13.81 -4.82
CA MET A 87 -3.52 14.30 -4.20
C MET A 87 -3.59 15.83 -4.17
N SER A 88 -2.47 16.50 -3.87
CA SER A 88 -2.40 17.96 -3.90
C SER A 88 -2.58 18.52 -5.31
N GLN A 89 -2.07 17.83 -6.34
CA GLN A 89 -2.24 18.25 -7.74
C GLN A 89 -3.69 18.06 -8.19
N TYR A 90 -4.29 16.92 -7.86
CA TYR A 90 -5.65 16.55 -8.26
C TYR A 90 -6.74 17.41 -7.63
N ALA A 91 -6.45 18.06 -6.49
CA ALA A 91 -7.31 19.08 -5.92
C ALA A 91 -7.56 20.28 -6.87
N THR A 92 -6.68 20.51 -7.85
CA THR A 92 -6.79 21.62 -8.81
C THR A 92 -6.87 21.17 -10.26
N ASN A 93 -6.38 19.97 -10.57
CA ASN A 93 -6.34 19.41 -11.91
C ASN A 93 -6.61 17.90 -11.85
N LEU A 94 -7.89 17.53 -11.93
CA LEU A 94 -8.33 16.14 -11.91
C LEU A 94 -7.70 15.37 -13.09
N PRO A 95 -7.15 14.15 -12.87
CA PRO A 95 -6.64 13.33 -13.95
C PRO A 95 -7.80 12.83 -14.83
N SER A 96 -7.49 12.36 -16.04
CA SER A 96 -8.47 11.58 -16.79
C SER A 96 -8.75 10.25 -16.06
N ARG A 97 -9.91 9.64 -16.32
CA ARG A 97 -10.26 8.30 -15.81
C ARG A 97 -9.14 7.27 -16.06
N ASN A 98 -8.65 7.19 -17.30
CA ASN A 98 -7.54 6.31 -17.66
C ASN A 98 -6.23 6.69 -16.94
N GLY A 99 -6.00 7.98 -16.72
CA GLY A 99 -4.87 8.47 -15.93
C GLY A 99 -4.96 8.03 -14.47
N ALA A 100 -6.14 8.10 -13.85
CA ALA A 100 -6.37 7.61 -12.48
C ALA A 100 -6.10 6.11 -12.36
N LEU A 101 -6.64 5.30 -13.29
CA LEU A 101 -6.40 3.85 -13.34
C LEU A 101 -4.91 3.51 -13.54
N GLN A 102 -4.21 4.21 -14.44
CA GLN A 102 -2.79 3.99 -14.65
C GLN A 102 -1.97 4.35 -13.41
N ILE A 103 -2.31 5.46 -12.74
CA ILE A 103 -1.62 5.88 -11.52
C ILE A 103 -1.87 4.90 -10.38
N ALA A 104 -3.09 4.40 -10.22
CA ALA A 104 -3.40 3.35 -9.24
C ALA A 104 -2.56 2.09 -9.52
N LEU A 105 -2.52 1.62 -10.78
CA LEU A 105 -1.71 0.47 -11.17
C LEU A 105 -0.22 0.66 -10.84
N ASP A 106 0.34 1.82 -11.17
CA ASP A 106 1.75 2.13 -10.89
C ASP A 106 2.04 2.15 -9.38
N LEU A 107 1.07 2.61 -8.57
CA LEU A 107 1.20 2.67 -7.12
C LEU A 107 1.11 1.27 -6.50
N GLU A 108 0.15 0.43 -6.91
CA GLU A 108 0.03 -0.96 -6.43
C GLU A 108 1.26 -1.79 -6.81
N MET A 109 1.78 -1.62 -8.03
CA MET A 109 3.01 -2.30 -8.42
C MET A 109 4.21 -1.84 -7.58
N ALA A 110 4.30 -0.53 -7.27
CA ALA A 110 5.35 -0.02 -6.41
C ALA A 110 5.18 -0.46 -4.94
N ALA A 111 3.95 -0.54 -4.44
CA ALA A 111 3.63 -1.06 -3.11
C ALA A 111 4.08 -2.52 -3.01
N GLY A 112 3.57 -3.39 -3.89
CA GLY A 112 3.92 -4.80 -3.94
C GLY A 112 5.43 -5.06 -4.15
N GLU A 113 6.15 -4.21 -4.89
CA GLU A 113 7.62 -4.32 -4.99
C GLU A 113 8.35 -3.82 -3.72
N SER A 114 7.77 -2.86 -3.01
CA SER A 114 8.34 -2.28 -1.78
C SER A 114 8.09 -3.14 -0.53
N HIS A 115 7.07 -3.99 -0.54
CA HIS A 115 6.79 -4.91 0.56
C HIS A 115 7.82 -6.04 0.58
N PHE A 116 8.95 -5.78 1.20
CA PHE A 116 9.71 -6.77 1.95
C PHE A 116 9.89 -8.11 1.21
N GLN A 117 10.38 -8.07 -0.04
CA GLN A 117 10.67 -9.27 -0.83
C GLN A 117 11.52 -10.29 -0.05
N GLN A 118 12.35 -9.79 0.87
CA GLN A 118 13.23 -10.57 1.73
C GLN A 118 12.48 -11.25 2.91
N PHE A 119 11.28 -10.80 3.27
CA PHE A 119 10.40 -11.48 4.22
C PHE A 119 9.63 -12.65 3.60
N LEU A 120 9.29 -12.57 2.30
CA LEU A 120 8.73 -13.70 1.56
C LEU A 120 9.68 -14.91 1.63
N ASP A 121 10.98 -14.65 1.51
CA ASP A 121 12.05 -15.65 1.58
C ASP A 121 12.43 -16.07 3.02
N SER A 122 11.95 -15.35 4.03
CA SER A 122 12.25 -15.67 5.42
C SER A 122 11.43 -16.89 5.87
N PRO A 123 12.05 -17.94 6.45
CA PRO A 123 11.37 -19.13 6.97
C PRO A 123 10.56 -18.86 8.26
N THR A 124 10.35 -17.59 8.55
CA THR A 124 9.81 -17.10 9.81
C THR A 124 8.28 -17.14 9.77
N ASN A 125 7.68 -17.85 10.72
CA ASN A 125 6.23 -18.02 10.85
C ASN A 125 5.61 -17.09 11.90
N SER A 126 6.16 -15.88 12.13
CA SER A 126 5.46 -14.95 13.02
C SER A 126 4.20 -14.41 12.39
N LEU A 127 3.32 -13.94 13.27
CA LEU A 127 2.17 -13.13 12.90
C LEU A 127 2.57 -11.94 12.02
N SER A 128 3.58 -11.16 12.43
CA SER A 128 4.05 -10.00 11.66
C SER A 128 4.53 -10.39 10.26
N ALA A 129 5.32 -11.46 10.14
CA ALA A 129 5.80 -11.91 8.83
C ALA A 129 4.63 -12.37 7.95
N ASN A 130 3.64 -13.07 8.51
CA ASN A 130 2.46 -13.50 7.76
C ASN A 130 1.59 -12.31 7.31
N ILE A 131 1.46 -11.27 8.14
CA ILE A 131 0.76 -10.03 7.78
C ILE A 131 1.43 -9.38 6.56
N PHE A 132 2.75 -9.19 6.59
CA PHE A 132 3.45 -8.59 5.45
C PHE A 132 3.40 -9.45 4.18
N LYS A 133 3.44 -10.79 4.31
CA LYS A 133 3.25 -11.70 3.17
C LYS A 133 1.84 -11.60 2.58
N GLN A 134 0.84 -11.45 3.43
CA GLN A 134 -0.55 -11.28 3.01
C GLN A 134 -0.72 -9.97 2.25
N LEU A 135 -0.25 -8.84 2.82
CA LEU A 135 -0.35 -7.52 2.18
C LEU A 135 0.30 -7.51 0.80
N ASN A 136 1.53 -8.02 0.68
CA ASN A 136 2.22 -8.11 -0.61
C ASN A 136 1.41 -8.89 -1.67
N GLN A 137 0.72 -9.95 -1.26
CA GLN A 137 -0.14 -10.71 -2.17
C GLN A 137 -1.38 -9.90 -2.55
N GLU A 138 -2.00 -9.22 -1.59
CA GLU A 138 -3.17 -8.36 -1.80
C GLU A 138 -2.85 -7.19 -2.75
N ASP A 139 -1.70 -6.51 -2.61
CA ASP A 139 -1.28 -5.44 -3.54
C ASP A 139 -1.02 -5.96 -4.96
N SER A 140 -0.45 -7.17 -5.06
CA SER A 140 -0.25 -7.85 -6.35
C SER A 140 -1.61 -8.16 -7.01
N ASP A 141 -2.57 -8.63 -6.21
CA ASP A 141 -3.93 -8.92 -6.66
C ASP A 141 -4.67 -7.61 -7.03
N HIS A 142 -4.44 -6.52 -6.32
CA HIS A 142 -4.95 -5.19 -6.64
C HIS A 142 -4.43 -4.71 -7.99
N ALA A 143 -3.11 -4.78 -8.23
CA ALA A 143 -2.50 -4.42 -9.50
C ALA A 143 -3.07 -5.26 -10.66
N GLU A 144 -3.27 -6.57 -10.46
CA GLU A 144 -3.90 -7.42 -11.46
C GLU A 144 -5.36 -7.03 -11.69
N ARG A 145 -6.13 -6.77 -10.63
CA ARG A 145 -7.54 -6.37 -10.72
C ARG A 145 -7.69 -5.04 -11.46
N ILE A 146 -6.84 -4.05 -11.19
CA ILE A 146 -6.80 -2.77 -11.92
C ILE A 146 -6.49 -3.01 -13.40
N ARG A 147 -5.45 -3.80 -13.70
CA ARG A 147 -5.07 -4.11 -15.10
C ARG A 147 -6.21 -4.77 -15.86
N ASN A 148 -6.88 -5.73 -15.24
CA ASN A 148 -8.04 -6.43 -15.82
C ASN A 148 -9.24 -5.48 -15.98
N TYR A 149 -9.46 -4.57 -15.03
CA TYR A 149 -10.51 -3.58 -15.09
C TYR A 149 -10.29 -2.60 -16.25
N MET A 150 -9.05 -2.13 -16.45
CA MET A 150 -8.66 -1.29 -17.58
C MET A 150 -8.99 -1.98 -18.91
N GLN A 151 -8.59 -3.24 -19.10
CA GLN A 151 -8.83 -3.97 -20.36
C GLN A 151 -10.31 -4.17 -20.71
N LYS A 152 -11.16 -4.33 -19.70
CA LYS A 152 -12.60 -4.58 -19.88
C LYS A 152 -13.40 -3.29 -20.11
N ASN A 153 -12.85 -2.15 -19.72
CA ASN A 153 -13.57 -0.87 -19.67
C ASN A 153 -12.81 0.28 -20.39
N THR A 154 -11.95 -0.07 -21.36
CA THR A 154 -11.35 0.85 -22.34
C THR A 154 -11.97 0.72 -23.72
#